data_AF-A0A3M1JPN9-F1
#
_entry.id   AF-A0A3M1JPN9-F1
#
_cell.length_a   1.000
_cell.length_b   1.000
_cell.length_c   1.000
_cell.angle_alpha   90.00
_cell.angle_beta   90.00
_cell.angle_gamma   90.00
#
_symmetry.space_group_name_H-M   'P 1'
#
loop_
_entity.id
_entity.type
_entity.pdbx_description
1 polymer ?
#
loop_
_entity_poly.entity_id
_entity_poly.type
_entity_poly.pdbx_seq_one_letter_code
_entity_poly.pdbx_strand_id
1 'polypeptide(L)'
;MRALLAGVAMAVLCGPLGCLLVWRRMAYFGDTLAHSALLGVVAGAAQAYGFSGNLWGFVAAHGVIELSVIIIAGGAGLQLGWAVARPGLISRRAALMLAARRAVRLLLGCALLLIIAGAIEGFISPSDLSLVLKCAVALLSGTALYTYLLLAGRERKRKS
;
A
#
# COMPACT_ATOMS: atom_id res chain seq x y z
N MET A 1 -16.51 31.05 36.87
CA MET A 1 -16.27 29.69 37.39
C MET A 1 -16.86 28.58 36.50
N ARG A 2 -18.13 28.64 36.09
CA ARG A 2 -18.78 27.61 35.22
C ARG A 2 -18.07 27.37 33.87
N ALA A 3 -17.61 28.42 33.21
CA ALA A 3 -16.87 28.31 31.94
C ALA A 3 -15.51 27.60 32.11
N LEU A 4 -14.83 27.82 33.24
CA LEU A 4 -13.55 27.16 33.55
C LEU A 4 -13.75 25.66 33.81
N LEU A 5 -14.78 25.31 34.60
CA LEU A 5 -15.16 23.92 34.85
C LEU A 5 -15.56 23.19 33.56
N ALA A 6 -16.31 23.85 32.68
CA ALA A 6 -16.68 23.28 31.39
C ALA A 6 -15.46 23.06 30.47
N GLY A 7 -14.51 24.02 30.45
CA GLY A 7 -13.27 23.89 29.67
C GLY A 7 -12.37 22.76 30.16
N VAL A 8 -12.19 22.63 31.48
CA VAL A 8 -11.43 21.52 32.08
C VAL A 8 -12.11 20.18 31.81
N ALA A 9 -13.43 20.09 31.98
CA ALA A 9 -14.18 18.88 31.66
C ALA A 9 -14.04 18.46 30.18
N MET A 10 -14.10 19.42 29.26
CA MET A 10 -13.91 19.17 27.83
C MET A 10 -12.49 18.69 27.51
N ALA A 11 -11.47 19.28 28.13
CA ALA A 11 -10.07 18.86 27.94
C ALA A 11 -9.81 17.45 28.48
N VAL A 12 -10.38 17.11 29.65
CA VAL A 12 -10.27 15.77 30.25
C VAL A 12 -11.01 14.72 29.44
N LEU A 13 -12.12 15.06 28.80
CA LEU A 13 -12.86 14.14 27.94
C LEU A 13 -12.23 13.99 26.54
N CYS A 14 -11.75 15.09 25.95
CA CYS A 14 -11.17 15.08 24.61
C CYS A 14 -9.73 14.58 24.57
N GLY A 15 -8.93 14.80 25.62
CA GLY A 15 -7.53 14.39 25.70
C GLY A 15 -7.34 12.88 25.48
N PRO A 16 -7.98 12.02 26.30
CA PRO A 16 -7.90 10.57 26.15
C PRO A 16 -8.43 10.08 24.79
N LEU A 17 -9.56 10.61 24.33
CA LEU A 17 -10.13 10.22 23.02
C LEU A 17 -9.22 10.63 21.85
N GLY A 18 -8.62 11.81 21.90
CA GLY A 18 -7.65 12.29 20.92
C GLY A 18 -6.39 11.41 20.90
N CYS A 19 -5.84 11.08 22.06
CA CYS A 19 -4.70 10.16 22.20
C CYS A 19 -5.01 8.78 21.63
N LEU A 20 -6.19 8.22 21.91
CA LEU A 20 -6.60 6.91 21.36
C LEU A 20 -6.78 6.94 19.84
N LEU A 21 -7.31 8.03 19.28
CA LEU A 21 -7.46 8.23 17.83
C LEU A 21 -6.10 8.33 17.12
N VAL A 22 -5.14 9.05 17.71
CA VAL A 22 -3.77 9.16 17.17
C VAL A 22 -3.02 7.84 17.33
N TRP A 23 -3.14 7.19 18.49
CA TRP A 23 -2.53 5.88 18.77
C TRP A 23 -2.96 4.84 17.75
N ARG A 24 -4.26 4.76 17.46
CA ARG A 24 -4.78 3.80 16.48
C ARG A 24 -4.27 4.07 15.07
N ARG A 25 -3.95 5.32 14.71
CA ARG A 25 -3.30 5.64 13.42
C ARG A 25 -1.83 5.26 13.38
N MET A 26 -1.10 5.45 14.50
CA MET A 26 0.30 5.06 14.61
C MET A 26 0.47 3.53 14.64
N ALA A 27 -0.50 2.79 15.16
CA ALA A 27 -0.50 1.33 15.18
C ALA A 27 -0.33 0.72 13.77
N TYR A 28 -1.09 1.16 12.77
CA TYR A 28 -0.98 0.65 11.40
C TYR A 28 0.39 0.91 10.76
N PHE A 29 1.01 2.06 11.08
CA PHE A 29 2.36 2.38 10.64
C PHE A 29 3.38 1.47 11.32
N GLY A 30 3.25 1.28 12.63
CA GLY A 30 4.04 0.32 13.40
C GLY A 30 3.93 -1.10 12.88
N ASP A 31 2.73 -1.57 12.54
CA ASP A 31 2.50 -2.89 11.97
C ASP A 31 3.24 -3.06 10.64
N THR A 32 3.16 -2.08 9.74
CA THR A 32 3.84 -2.14 8.43
C THR A 32 5.36 -2.20 8.60
N LEU A 33 5.91 -1.41 9.53
CA LEU A 33 7.33 -1.43 9.87
C LEU A 33 7.73 -2.77 10.49
N ALA A 34 6.92 -3.32 11.39
CA ALA A 34 7.18 -4.61 12.03
C ALA A 34 7.21 -5.74 11.00
N HIS A 35 6.24 -5.81 10.08
CA HIS A 35 6.24 -6.81 9.01
C HIS A 35 7.45 -6.68 8.08
N SER A 36 7.85 -5.45 7.76
CA SER A 36 9.04 -5.19 6.96
C SER A 36 10.33 -5.62 7.67
N ALA A 37 10.44 -5.33 8.96
CA ALA A 37 11.56 -5.75 9.79
C ALA A 37 11.61 -7.28 9.94
N LEU A 38 10.46 -7.92 10.17
CA LEU A 38 10.34 -9.38 10.26
C LEU A 38 10.74 -10.05 8.95
N LEU A 39 10.34 -9.52 7.79
CA LEU A 39 10.82 -10.00 6.49
C LEU A 39 12.34 -9.93 6.40
N GLY A 40 12.96 -8.83 6.88
CA GLY A 40 14.41 -8.69 6.93
C GLY A 40 15.09 -9.73 7.84
N VAL A 41 14.51 -10.00 9.01
CA VAL A 41 14.99 -11.05 9.94
C VAL A 41 14.90 -12.43 9.28
N VAL A 42 13.76 -12.74 8.65
CA VAL A 42 13.56 -14.02 7.95
C VAL A 42 14.53 -14.17 6.78
N ALA A 43 14.77 -13.10 6.00
CA ALA A 43 15.74 -13.11 4.91
C ALA A 43 17.18 -13.33 5.41
N GLY A 44 17.57 -12.65 6.49
CA GLY A 44 18.87 -12.83 7.13
C GLY A 44 19.07 -14.25 7.66
N ALA A 45 18.06 -14.80 8.33
CA ALA A 45 18.07 -16.17 8.82
C ALA A 45 18.14 -17.17 7.65
N ALA A 46 17.32 -17.01 6.61
CA ALA A 46 17.33 -17.87 5.44
C ALA A 46 18.69 -17.87 4.74
N GLN A 47 19.38 -16.73 4.69
CA GLN A 47 20.73 -16.63 4.16
C GLN A 47 21.75 -17.37 5.04
N ALA A 48 21.66 -17.24 6.36
CA ALA A 48 22.57 -17.90 7.30
C ALA A 48 22.42 -19.43 7.30
N TYR A 49 21.20 -19.94 7.15
CA TYR A 49 20.90 -21.39 7.16
C TYR A 49 20.86 -22.03 5.75
N GLY A 50 21.17 -21.29 4.68
CA GLY A 50 21.21 -21.84 3.32
C GLY A 50 19.85 -22.04 2.64
N PHE A 51 18.77 -21.50 3.19
CA PHE A 51 17.40 -21.57 2.64
C PHE A 51 16.99 -20.36 1.79
N SER A 52 17.91 -19.42 1.53
CA SER A 52 17.61 -18.17 0.83
C SER A 52 17.05 -18.39 -0.58
N GLY A 53 17.50 -19.41 -1.31
CA GLY A 53 16.96 -19.74 -2.64
C GLY A 53 15.46 -20.05 -2.63
N ASN A 54 14.97 -20.75 -1.60
CA ASN A 54 13.55 -21.06 -1.47
C ASN A 54 12.73 -19.82 -1.11
N LEU A 55 13.23 -19.00 -0.18
CA LEU A 55 12.57 -17.75 0.20
C LEU A 55 12.46 -16.80 -1.00
N TRP A 56 13.57 -16.53 -1.68
CA TRP A 56 13.59 -15.62 -2.81
C TRP A 56 12.82 -16.17 -4.01
N GLY A 57 12.86 -17.49 -4.25
CA GLY A 57 12.05 -18.12 -5.29
C GLY A 57 10.54 -18.04 -5.00
N PHE A 58 10.13 -18.18 -3.74
CA PHE A 58 8.76 -18.00 -3.30
C PHE A 58 8.30 -16.55 -3.54
N VAL A 59 9.05 -15.57 -3.03
CA VAL A 59 8.73 -14.13 -3.14
C VAL A 59 8.77 -13.65 -4.60
N ALA A 60 9.73 -14.12 -5.39
CA ALA A 60 9.95 -13.63 -6.76
C ALA A 60 8.72 -13.78 -7.66
N ALA A 61 7.94 -14.87 -7.51
CA ALA A 61 6.83 -15.20 -8.40
C ALA A 61 5.74 -14.12 -8.47
N HIS A 62 5.48 -13.42 -7.37
CA HIS A 62 4.38 -12.47 -7.21
C HIS A 62 4.82 -11.08 -6.71
N GLY A 63 6.03 -10.96 -6.15
CA GLY A 63 6.51 -9.75 -5.49
C GLY A 63 6.51 -8.49 -6.36
N VAL A 64 6.61 -8.61 -7.69
CA VAL A 64 6.52 -7.47 -8.62
C VAL A 64 5.16 -6.75 -8.54
N ILE A 65 4.07 -7.51 -8.41
CA ILE A 65 2.72 -6.96 -8.27
C ILE A 65 2.57 -6.29 -6.91
N GLU A 66 2.98 -6.99 -5.85
CA GLU A 66 2.82 -6.50 -4.47
C GLU A 66 3.62 -5.23 -4.20
N LEU A 67 4.88 -5.17 -4.65
CA LEU A 67 5.70 -3.96 -4.55
C LEU A 67 5.08 -2.80 -5.33
N SER A 68 4.55 -3.07 -6.53
CA SER A 68 3.82 -2.06 -7.30
C SER A 68 2.59 -1.54 -6.56
N VAL A 69 1.83 -2.44 -5.94
CA VAL A 69 0.66 -2.10 -5.12
C VAL A 69 1.05 -1.25 -3.91
N ILE A 70 2.14 -1.59 -3.21
CA ILE A 70 2.65 -0.82 -2.06
C ILE A 70 2.99 0.61 -2.50
N ILE A 71 3.68 0.78 -3.63
CA ILE A 71 4.03 2.11 -4.15
C ILE A 71 2.79 2.91 -4.55
N ILE A 72 1.81 2.28 -5.23
CA ILE A 72 0.56 2.95 -5.63
C ILE A 72 -0.26 3.36 -4.40
N ALA A 73 -0.41 2.46 -3.41
CA ALA A 73 -1.14 2.73 -2.19
C ALA A 73 -0.46 3.83 -1.34
N GLY A 74 0.87 3.78 -1.22
CA GLY A 74 1.67 4.81 -0.57
C GLY A 74 1.53 6.17 -1.26
N GLY A 75 1.61 6.20 -2.59
CA GLY A 75 1.39 7.40 -3.39
C GLY A 75 -0.03 7.99 -3.23
N ALA A 76 -1.05 7.13 -3.20
CA ALA A 76 -2.42 7.54 -2.94
C ALA A 76 -2.59 8.15 -1.53
N GLY A 77 -1.96 7.58 -0.52
CA GLY A 77 -1.92 8.12 0.85
C GLY A 77 -1.23 9.49 0.92
N LEU A 78 -0.06 9.63 0.27
CA LEU A 78 0.64 10.91 0.16
C LEU A 78 -0.21 11.96 -0.56
N GLN A 79 -0.96 11.57 -1.59
CA GLN A 79 -1.87 12.46 -2.29
C GLN A 79 -2.97 13.03 -1.37
N LEU A 80 -3.51 12.22 -0.44
CA LEU A 80 -4.47 12.69 0.56
C LEU A 80 -3.82 13.68 1.54
N GLY A 81 -2.62 13.38 2.03
CA GLY A 81 -1.86 14.26 2.90
C GLY A 81 -1.56 15.61 2.24
N TRP A 82 -1.15 15.57 0.97
CA TRP A 82 -0.87 16.76 0.17
C TRP A 82 -2.11 17.64 -0.02
N ALA A 83 -3.27 17.04 -0.27
CA ALA A 83 -4.53 17.78 -0.45
C ALA A 83 -4.96 18.54 0.81
N VAL A 84 -4.63 18.03 2.00
CA VAL A 84 -4.88 18.73 3.28
C VAL A 84 -3.86 19.82 3.52
N ALA A 85 -2.59 19.58 3.20
CA ALA A 85 -1.48 20.52 3.42
C ALA A 85 -1.56 21.75 2.50
N ARG A 86 -1.89 21.56 1.21
CA ARG A 86 -1.99 22.62 0.21
C ARG A 86 -3.29 22.51 -0.60
N PRO A 87 -4.44 22.94 -0.04
CA PRO A 87 -5.75 22.81 -0.69
C PRO A 87 -5.98 23.82 -1.83
N GLY A 88 -5.16 24.87 -1.95
CA GLY A 88 -5.35 25.95 -2.93
C GLY A 88 -6.54 26.84 -2.57
N LEU A 89 -7.37 27.15 -3.56
CA LEU A 89 -8.53 28.06 -3.41
C LEU A 89 -9.80 27.37 -2.88
N ILE A 90 -9.79 26.04 -2.75
CA ILE A 90 -10.93 25.27 -2.24
C ILE A 90 -10.73 24.94 -0.76
N SER A 91 -11.82 24.61 -0.06
CA SER A 91 -11.74 24.21 1.35
C SER A 91 -10.95 22.91 1.51
N ARG A 92 -10.25 22.75 2.64
CA ARG A 92 -9.49 21.52 2.95
C ARG A 92 -10.34 20.25 2.85
N ARG A 93 -11.61 20.34 3.26
CA ARG A 93 -12.57 19.23 3.15
C ARG A 93 -12.85 18.89 1.69
N ALA A 94 -13.10 19.88 0.85
CA ALA A 94 -13.34 19.67 -0.58
C ALA A 94 -12.11 19.09 -1.29
N ALA A 95 -10.91 19.63 -1.00
CA ALA A 95 -9.64 19.12 -1.53
C ALA A 95 -9.42 17.65 -1.13
N LEU A 96 -9.63 17.33 0.15
CA LEU A 96 -9.53 15.96 0.64
C LEU A 96 -10.55 15.03 -0.03
N MET A 97 -11.80 15.46 -0.20
CA MET A 97 -12.82 14.64 -0.88
C MET A 97 -12.47 14.35 -2.34
N LEU A 98 -11.93 15.33 -3.06
CA LEU A 98 -11.51 15.14 -4.45
C LEU A 98 -10.32 14.17 -4.54
N ALA A 99 -9.32 14.33 -3.66
CA ALA A 99 -8.19 13.41 -3.57
C ALA A 99 -8.63 12.00 -3.16
N ALA A 100 -9.56 11.87 -2.20
CA ALA A 100 -10.13 10.60 -1.75
C ALA A 100 -10.83 9.84 -2.87
N ARG A 101 -11.60 10.50 -3.73
CA ARG A 101 -12.23 9.85 -4.89
C ARG A 101 -11.20 9.27 -5.87
N ARG A 102 -10.03 9.90 -6.01
CA ARG A 102 -8.93 9.35 -6.82
C ARG A 102 -8.24 8.20 -6.09
N ALA A 103 -7.93 8.38 -4.81
CA ALA A 103 -7.30 7.34 -3.99
C ALA A 103 -8.13 6.06 -3.92
N VAL A 104 -9.44 6.15 -3.71
CA VAL A 104 -10.35 4.98 -3.70
C VAL A 104 -10.31 4.23 -5.03
N ARG A 105 -10.31 4.93 -6.18
CA ARG A 105 -10.19 4.26 -7.49
C ARG A 105 -8.86 3.52 -7.64
N LEU A 106 -7.76 4.10 -7.16
CA LEU A 106 -6.46 3.43 -7.15
C LEU A 106 -6.47 2.20 -6.23
N LEU A 107 -7.04 2.33 -5.02
CA LEU A 107 -7.13 1.23 -4.05
C LEU A 107 -8.00 0.07 -4.56
N LEU A 108 -9.09 0.34 -5.28
CA LEU A 108 -9.89 -0.70 -5.92
C LEU A 108 -9.07 -1.46 -6.98
N GLY A 109 -8.24 -0.76 -7.76
CA GLY A 109 -7.30 -1.40 -8.67
C GLY A 109 -6.25 -2.24 -7.93
N CYS A 110 -5.68 -1.71 -6.84
CA CYS A 110 -4.73 -2.44 -6.00
C CYS A 110 -5.34 -3.71 -5.39
N ALA A 111 -6.60 -3.67 -4.94
CA ALA A 111 -7.27 -4.84 -4.38
C ALA A 111 -7.39 -5.98 -5.41
N LEU A 112 -7.73 -5.66 -6.66
CA LEU A 112 -7.76 -6.64 -7.75
C LEU A 112 -6.37 -7.21 -8.05
N LEU A 113 -5.34 -6.36 -8.04
CA LEU A 113 -3.96 -6.80 -8.20
C LEU A 113 -3.50 -7.73 -7.06
N LEU A 114 -3.89 -7.45 -5.82
CA LEU A 114 -3.58 -8.33 -4.68
C LEU A 114 -4.31 -9.67 -4.75
N ILE A 115 -5.52 -9.73 -5.32
CA ILE A 115 -6.19 -11.01 -5.60
C ILE A 115 -5.37 -11.84 -6.59
N ILE A 116 -4.82 -11.21 -7.64
CA ILE A 116 -3.95 -11.88 -8.61
C ILE A 116 -2.65 -12.34 -7.93
N ALA A 117 -2.01 -11.46 -7.14
CA ALA A 117 -0.80 -11.80 -6.40
C ALA A 117 -1.03 -12.96 -5.43
N GLY A 118 -2.13 -12.94 -4.66
CA GLY A 118 -2.50 -14.01 -3.74
C GLY A 118 -2.86 -15.32 -4.44
N ALA A 119 -3.40 -15.28 -5.66
CA ALA A 119 -3.56 -16.49 -6.46
C ALA A 119 -2.21 -17.07 -6.90
N ILE A 120 -1.27 -16.23 -7.34
CA ILE A 120 0.10 -16.68 -7.66
C ILE A 120 0.78 -17.23 -6.41
N GLU A 121 0.62 -16.57 -5.27
CA GLU A 121 1.13 -17.02 -3.98
C GLU A 121 0.56 -18.38 -3.58
N GLY A 122 -0.76 -18.57 -3.67
CA GLY A 122 -1.41 -19.81 -3.25
C GLY A 122 -1.12 -21.01 -4.16
N PHE A 123 -0.93 -20.79 -5.46
CA PHE A 123 -0.81 -21.88 -6.45
C PHE A 123 0.60 -22.07 -7.01
N ILE A 124 1.38 -21.00 -7.21
CA ILE A 124 2.67 -21.03 -7.90
C ILE A 124 3.83 -20.96 -6.92
N SER A 125 3.77 -20.10 -5.90
CA SER A 125 4.88 -19.94 -4.95
C SER A 125 5.25 -21.22 -4.17
N PRO A 126 4.32 -22.02 -3.63
CA PRO A 126 4.63 -23.26 -2.91
C PRO A 126 4.91 -24.45 -3.83
N SER A 127 4.73 -24.32 -5.15
CA SER A 127 4.94 -25.42 -6.09
C SER A 127 6.43 -25.73 -6.31
N ASP A 128 6.73 -26.97 -6.67
CA ASP A 128 8.08 -27.45 -7.04
C ASP A 128 8.55 -26.97 -8.43
N LEU A 129 7.90 -25.94 -8.98
CA LEU A 129 8.30 -25.34 -10.24
C LEU A 129 9.71 -24.75 -10.15
N SER A 130 10.47 -24.89 -11.24
CA SER A 130 11.82 -24.31 -11.34
C SER A 130 11.81 -22.80 -11.10
N LEU A 131 12.91 -22.26 -10.57
CA LEU A 131 13.08 -20.81 -10.36
C LEU A 131 12.85 -20.02 -11.65
N VAL A 132 13.25 -20.57 -12.79
CA VAL A 132 13.06 -19.95 -14.11
C VAL A 132 11.57 -19.74 -14.42
N LEU A 133 10.72 -20.73 -14.14
CA LEU A 133 9.27 -20.63 -14.34
C LEU A 133 8.66 -19.61 -13.38
N LYS A 134 9.10 -19.57 -12.12
CA LYS A 134 8.64 -18.55 -11.14
C LYS A 134 9.02 -17.14 -11.59
N CYS A 135 10.26 -16.95 -12.08
CA CYS A 135 10.70 -15.68 -12.66
C CYS A 135 9.95 -15.34 -13.95
N ALA A 136 9.59 -16.31 -14.78
CA ALA A 136 8.79 -16.08 -15.98
C ALA A 136 7.39 -15.57 -15.63
N VAL A 137 6.73 -16.16 -14.62
CA VAL A 137 5.44 -15.68 -14.11
C VAL A 137 5.56 -14.24 -13.59
N ALA A 138 6.62 -13.93 -12.84
CA ALA A 138 6.90 -12.59 -12.36
C ALA A 138 7.09 -11.59 -13.52
N LEU A 139 7.90 -11.93 -14.51
CA LEU A 139 8.15 -11.07 -15.67
C LEU A 139 6.90 -10.87 -16.52
N LEU A 140 6.12 -11.92 -16.75
CA LEU A 140 4.88 -11.85 -17.54
C LEU A 140 3.85 -10.97 -16.84
N SER A 141 3.60 -11.23 -15.56
CA SER A 141 2.64 -10.46 -14.75
C SER A 141 3.07 -9.01 -14.58
N GLY A 142 4.36 -8.76 -14.32
CA GLY A 142 4.94 -7.43 -14.25
C GLY A 142 4.84 -6.69 -15.58
N THR A 143 5.19 -7.34 -16.69
CA THR A 143 5.08 -6.74 -18.03
C THR A 143 3.64 -6.39 -18.37
N ALA A 144 2.68 -7.28 -18.07
CA ALA A 144 1.26 -7.01 -18.27
C ALA A 144 0.79 -5.80 -17.45
N LEU A 145 1.18 -5.73 -16.17
CA LEU A 145 0.87 -4.60 -15.29
C LEU A 145 1.46 -3.29 -15.82
N TYR A 146 2.76 -3.24 -16.11
CA TYR A 146 3.42 -2.02 -16.58
C TYR A 146 2.92 -1.60 -17.96
N THR A 147 2.62 -2.56 -18.85
CA THR A 147 1.99 -2.27 -20.13
C THR A 147 0.63 -1.60 -19.93
N TYR A 148 -0.20 -2.14 -19.03
CA TYR A 148 -1.47 -1.52 -18.67
C TYR A 148 -1.28 -0.11 -18.09
N LEU A 149 -0.40 0.06 -17.10
CA LEU A 149 -0.17 1.37 -16.46
C LEU A 149 0.36 2.44 -17.43
N LEU A 150 1.18 2.06 -18.41
CA LEU A 150 1.80 2.99 -19.36
C LEU A 150 0.95 3.26 -20.61
N LEU A 151 0.12 2.30 -21.04
CA LEU A 151 -0.66 2.41 -22.28
C LEU A 151 -2.13 2.73 -22.05
N ALA A 152 -2.72 2.30 -20.94
CA ALA A 152 -4.13 2.56 -20.66
C ALA A 152 -4.37 4.05 -20.38
N GLY A 153 -5.50 4.58 -20.87
CA GLY A 153 -5.88 5.98 -20.64
C GLY A 153 -5.19 7.00 -21.55
N ARG A 154 -4.39 6.57 -22.55
CA ARG A 154 -3.91 7.45 -23.62
C ARG A 154 -5.10 7.85 -24.48
N GLU A 155 -5.54 9.11 -24.37
CA GLU A 155 -6.52 9.65 -25.32
C GLU A 155 -5.93 9.60 -26.73
N ARG A 156 -6.60 8.85 -27.61
CA ARG A 156 -6.25 8.76 -29.02
C ARG A 156 -6.48 10.16 -29.59
N LYS A 157 -5.43 10.97 -29.77
CA LYS A 157 -5.52 12.25 -30.48
C LYS A 157 -6.28 12.00 -31.79
N ARG A 158 -7.54 12.45 -31.86
CA ARG A 158 -8.34 12.39 -33.07
C ARG A 158 -7.61 13.28 -34.07
N LYS A 159 -6.97 12.68 -35.08
CA LYS A 159 -6.43 13.42 -36.22
C LYS A 159 -7.64 14.08 -36.90
N SER A 160 -7.75 15.40 -36.72
CA SER A 160 -8.59 16.25 -37.56
C SER A 160 -7.93 16.44 -38.91
#